data_AF-F1C732-F1
#
_entry.id   AF-F1C732-F1
#
_cell.length_a   1.000
_cell.length_b   1.000
_cell.length_c   1.000
_cell.angle_alpha   90.00
_cell.angle_beta   90.00
_cell.angle_gamma   90.00
#
_symmetry.space_group_name_H-M   'P 1'
#
loop_
_entity.id
_entity.type
_entity.pdbx_description
1 polymer ?
#
loop_
_entity_poly.entity_id
_entity_poly.type
_entity_poly.pdbx_seq_one_letter_code
_entity_poly.pdbx_strand_id
1 'polypeptide(L)'
;GAPSGLQFHILDLYMTELAAVGSAELTADQNLIFIQPFCKTAAKTKDRSLFSAICNSIFSTIIDQAPFAIEDLMKEVKAEASDSDSGQASEEDDKEDQLKGKMSKPVAKKGTQKQINGNISNEEEGDDDDDNDDDELLHLEESDSEESCDEDVEPVLQFDYAALADKLFELASRSSTPSQNRQRLYKIIRVLRDLNEGIFPQDEYPEEVSTDEDDEMFGS
;
A
#
# COMPACT_ATOMS: atom_id res chain seq x y z
N GLY A 1 12.02 -8.65 29.65
CA GLY A 1 12.09 -8.52 28.18
C GLY A 1 13.31 -7.68 27.83
N ALA A 2 13.60 -7.53 26.54
CA ALA A 2 14.60 -6.57 26.08
C ALA A 2 14.15 -5.13 26.40
N PRO A 3 15.06 -4.15 26.52
CA PRO A 3 14.71 -2.74 26.63
C PRO A 3 13.85 -2.28 25.44
N SER A 4 12.90 -1.38 25.67
CA SER A 4 12.00 -0.88 24.62
C SER A 4 12.75 -0.19 23.47
N GLY A 5 13.77 0.61 23.78
CA GLY A 5 14.57 1.29 22.75
C GLY A 5 15.22 0.33 21.76
N LEU A 6 15.70 -0.83 22.22
CA LEU A 6 16.24 -1.86 21.32
C LEU A 6 15.14 -2.51 20.47
N GLN A 7 13.95 -2.71 21.04
CA GLN A 7 12.83 -3.28 20.28
C GLN A 7 12.36 -2.34 19.18
N PHE A 8 12.27 -1.03 19.46
CA PHE A 8 11.85 -0.03 18.49
C PHE A 8 12.90 0.15 17.40
N HIS A 9 14.19 0.24 17.76
CA HIS A 9 15.23 0.29 16.74
C HIS A 9 15.25 -0.92 15.81
N ILE A 10 14.99 -2.12 16.34
CA ILE A 10 14.85 -3.33 15.50
C ILE A 10 13.62 -3.24 14.59
N LEU A 11 12.50 -2.70 15.07
CA LEU A 11 11.30 -2.49 14.27
C LEU A 11 11.59 -1.53 13.10
N ASP A 12 12.24 -0.40 13.39
CA ASP A 12 12.57 0.62 12.40
C ASP A 12 13.51 0.08 11.30
N LEU A 13 14.44 -0.81 11.66
CA LEU A 13 15.34 -1.45 10.69
C LEU A 13 14.73 -2.67 9.98
N TYR A 14 13.66 -3.26 10.52
CA TYR A 14 13.20 -4.57 10.10
C TYR A 14 12.83 -4.60 8.60
N MET A 15 12.11 -3.59 8.13
CA MET A 15 11.65 -3.54 6.74
C MET A 15 12.79 -3.30 5.76
N THR A 16 13.70 -2.38 6.06
CA THR A 16 14.89 -2.11 5.26
C THR A 16 15.78 -3.34 5.14
N GLU A 17 16.06 -4.02 6.25
CA GLU A 17 16.89 -5.23 6.24
C GLU A 17 16.21 -6.39 5.50
N LEU A 18 14.88 -6.55 5.68
CA LEU A 18 14.12 -7.58 4.95
C LEU A 18 14.13 -7.30 3.45
N ALA A 19 14.02 -6.04 3.04
CA ALA A 19 14.08 -5.66 1.63
C ALA A 19 15.47 -5.88 1.04
N ALA A 20 16.52 -5.47 1.75
CA ALA A 20 17.92 -5.63 1.31
C ALA A 20 18.30 -7.09 1.05
N VAL A 21 17.79 -8.03 1.85
CA VAL A 21 18.11 -9.46 1.69
C VAL A 21 17.06 -10.25 0.92
N GLY A 22 15.87 -9.70 0.73
CA GLY A 22 14.69 -10.44 0.31
C GLY A 22 14.01 -9.93 -0.94
N SER A 23 14.26 -8.70 -1.40
CA SER A 23 13.55 -8.10 -2.55
C SER A 23 13.64 -8.95 -3.82
N ALA A 24 14.82 -9.47 -4.13
CA ALA A 24 15.06 -10.29 -5.33
C ALA A 24 14.68 -11.77 -5.17
N GLU A 25 14.46 -12.25 -3.94
CA GLU A 25 14.26 -13.69 -3.65
C GLU A 25 12.85 -14.02 -3.18
N LEU A 26 12.16 -13.07 -2.54
CA LEU A 26 10.89 -13.30 -1.88
C LEU A 26 9.72 -12.87 -2.76
N THR A 27 8.75 -13.77 -2.89
CA THR A 27 7.46 -13.43 -3.49
C THR A 27 6.61 -12.59 -2.54
N ALA A 28 5.63 -11.88 -3.09
CA ALA A 28 4.63 -11.14 -2.32
C ALA A 28 3.96 -11.96 -1.21
N ASP A 29 3.63 -13.23 -1.48
CA ASP A 29 3.04 -14.15 -0.50
C ASP A 29 4.03 -14.52 0.62
N GLN A 30 5.31 -14.67 0.31
CA GLN A 30 6.34 -14.97 1.29
C GLN A 30 6.59 -13.77 2.21
N ASN A 31 6.62 -12.56 1.65
CA ASN A 31 6.73 -11.31 2.42
C ASN A 31 5.61 -11.22 3.48
N LEU A 32 4.37 -11.60 3.13
CA LEU A 32 3.28 -11.65 4.11
C LEU A 32 3.59 -12.56 5.31
N ILE A 33 4.27 -13.70 5.12
CA ILE A 33 4.65 -14.62 6.21
C ILE A 33 5.56 -13.91 7.22
N PHE A 34 6.51 -13.10 6.73
CA PHE A 34 7.42 -12.31 7.57
C PHE A 34 6.71 -11.20 8.33
N ILE A 35 5.61 -10.66 7.80
CA ILE A 35 4.84 -9.59 8.46
C ILE A 35 3.77 -10.11 9.43
N GLN A 36 3.29 -11.34 9.26
CA GLN A 36 2.25 -11.95 10.11
C GLN A 36 2.47 -11.85 11.63
N PRO A 37 3.70 -12.00 12.18
CA PRO A 37 3.95 -11.79 13.61
C PRO A 37 3.56 -10.37 14.08
N PHE A 38 3.83 -9.35 13.27
CA PHE A 38 3.48 -7.97 13.56
C PHE A 38 1.97 -7.73 13.46
N CYS A 39 1.29 -8.29 12.46
CA CYS A 39 -0.18 -8.29 12.38
C CYS A 39 -0.82 -8.86 13.65
N LYS A 40 -0.32 -10.01 14.12
CA LYS A 40 -0.82 -10.66 15.34
C LYS A 40 -0.52 -9.84 16.60
N THR A 41 0.63 -9.20 16.65
CA THR A 41 1.08 -8.41 17.80
C THR A 41 0.29 -7.11 17.89
N ALA A 42 0.17 -6.36 16.79
CA ALA A 42 -0.60 -5.13 16.69
C ALA A 42 -2.07 -5.34 17.10
N ALA A 43 -2.69 -6.44 16.67
CA ALA A 43 -4.07 -6.75 17.05
C ALA A 43 -4.26 -7.09 18.54
N LYS A 44 -3.23 -7.55 19.25
CA LYS A 44 -3.37 -8.08 20.63
C LYS A 44 -2.75 -7.19 21.69
N THR A 45 -1.74 -6.40 21.34
CA THR A 45 -0.96 -5.64 22.31
C THR A 45 -1.82 -4.58 23.02
N LYS A 46 -1.57 -4.39 24.31
CA LYS A 46 -2.13 -3.28 25.09
C LYS A 46 -1.12 -2.15 25.28
N ASP A 47 0.13 -2.38 24.89
CA ASP A 47 1.19 -1.38 24.91
C ASP A 47 0.99 -0.43 23.73
N ARG A 48 0.66 0.83 24.04
CA ARG A 48 0.38 1.89 23.08
C ARG A 48 1.60 2.24 22.24
N SER A 49 2.76 2.33 22.87
CA SER A 49 4.01 2.66 22.20
C SER A 49 4.42 1.56 21.25
N LEU A 50 4.32 0.29 21.67
CA LEU A 50 4.59 -0.84 20.79
C LEU A 50 3.60 -0.93 19.63
N PHE A 51 2.31 -0.65 19.87
CA PHE A 51 1.31 -0.62 18.81
C PHE A 51 1.62 0.47 17.77
N SER A 52 1.91 1.69 18.22
CA SER A 52 2.26 2.80 17.35
C SER A 52 3.53 2.51 16.56
N ALA A 53 4.58 2.04 17.24
CA ALA A 53 5.84 1.66 16.60
C ALA A 53 5.63 0.63 15.49
N ILE A 54 4.84 -0.43 15.72
CA ILE A 54 4.52 -1.42 14.66
C ILE A 54 3.75 -0.79 13.50
N CYS A 55 2.78 0.08 13.78
CA CYS A 55 2.02 0.72 12.71
C CYS A 55 2.91 1.57 11.82
N ASN A 56 3.78 2.39 12.43
CA ASN A 56 4.62 3.33 11.70
C ASN A 56 5.80 2.64 11.00
N SER A 57 6.50 1.73 11.69
CA SER A 57 7.70 1.05 11.12
C SER A 57 7.40 -0.07 10.13
N ILE A 58 6.22 -0.69 10.22
CA ILE A 58 5.87 -1.84 9.36
C ILE A 58 4.77 -1.46 8.38
N PHE A 59 3.60 -1.05 8.88
CA PHE A 59 2.44 -0.89 7.99
C PHE A 59 2.51 0.39 7.17
N SER A 60 2.94 1.52 7.75
CA SER A 60 3.16 2.75 6.99
C SER A 60 4.26 2.53 5.95
N THR A 61 5.41 1.96 6.32
CA THR A 61 6.47 1.63 5.36
C THR A 61 5.99 0.79 4.17
N ILE A 62 5.15 -0.23 4.40
CA ILE A 62 4.56 -1.02 3.29
C ILE A 62 3.66 -0.17 2.40
N ILE A 63 2.88 0.75 2.99
CA ILE A 63 1.98 1.65 2.25
C ILE A 63 2.77 2.68 1.45
N ASP A 64 3.75 3.32 2.08
CA ASP A 64 4.55 4.40 1.51
C ASP A 64 5.45 3.87 0.37
N GLN A 65 5.93 2.63 0.49
CA GLN A 65 6.73 1.98 -0.55
C GLN A 65 5.90 1.39 -1.70
N ALA A 66 4.58 1.31 -1.58
CA ALA A 66 3.72 0.63 -2.54
C ALA A 66 3.82 1.17 -3.99
N PRO A 67 3.89 2.49 -4.24
CA PRO A 67 4.06 3.03 -5.59
C PRO A 67 5.34 2.52 -6.26
N PHE A 68 6.45 2.52 -5.53
CA PHE A 68 7.76 2.12 -6.04
C PHE A 68 7.83 0.61 -6.29
N ALA A 69 7.26 -0.20 -5.39
CA ALA A 69 7.19 -1.66 -5.57
C ALA A 69 6.38 -2.07 -6.82
N ILE A 70 5.33 -1.32 -7.14
CA ILE A 70 4.52 -1.54 -8.35
C ILE A 70 5.29 -1.08 -9.60
N GLU A 71 5.97 0.07 -9.53
CA GLU A 71 6.80 0.57 -10.63
C GLU A 71 7.93 -0.41 -10.98
N ASP A 72 8.61 -0.95 -9.97
CA ASP A 72 9.70 -1.92 -10.13
C ASP A 72 9.21 -3.20 -10.84
N LEU A 73 8.06 -3.73 -10.42
CA LEU A 73 7.40 -4.85 -11.10
C LEU A 73 7.04 -4.53 -12.57
N MET A 74 6.56 -3.31 -12.85
CA MET A 74 6.24 -2.90 -14.23
C MET A 74 7.49 -2.78 -15.10
N LYS A 75 8.61 -2.32 -14.54
CA LYS A 75 9.91 -2.27 -15.23
C LYS A 75 10.40 -3.67 -15.59
N GLU A 76 10.36 -4.60 -14.64
CA GLU A 76 10.74 -6.00 -14.84
C GLU A 76 9.91 -6.65 -15.96
N VAL A 77 8.57 -6.56 -15.88
CA VAL A 77 7.68 -7.15 -16.90
C VAL A 77 7.92 -6.56 -18.30
N LYS A 78 8.25 -5.27 -18.39
CA LYS A 78 8.53 -4.61 -19.67
C LYS A 78 9.89 -5.01 -20.26
N ALA A 79 10.90 -5.22 -19.42
CA ALA A 79 12.20 -5.71 -19.84
C ALA A 79 12.08 -7.12 -20.44
N GLU A 80 11.35 -8.02 -19.75
CA GLU A 80 11.09 -9.39 -20.21
C GLU A 80 10.30 -9.44 -21.53
N ALA A 81 9.38 -8.49 -21.76
CA ALA A 81 8.63 -8.40 -23.00
C ALA A 81 9.46 -7.91 -24.20
N SER A 82 10.50 -7.10 -23.94
CA SER A 82 11.32 -6.49 -25.00
C SER A 82 12.40 -7.44 -25.54
N ASP A 83 12.92 -8.35 -24.70
CA ASP A 83 13.87 -9.38 -25.13
C ASP A 83 13.23 -10.56 -25.89
N SER A 84 11.88 -10.60 -25.97
CA SER A 84 11.12 -11.63 -26.67
C SER A 84 10.77 -11.27 -28.12
N ASP A 85 11.03 -10.04 -28.59
CA ASP A 85 10.74 -9.62 -29.98
C ASP A 85 11.98 -9.74 -30.90
N SER A 86 12.46 -10.98 -31.05
CA SER A 86 13.37 -11.35 -32.14
C SER A 86 12.64 -12.26 -33.12
N GLY A 87 11.79 -11.66 -33.94
CA GLY A 87 11.69 -12.04 -35.35
C GLY A 87 10.45 -12.82 -35.75
N GLN A 88 9.41 -12.09 -36.16
CA GLN A 88 8.63 -12.51 -37.32
C GLN A 88 8.09 -11.29 -38.07
N ALA A 89 8.86 -10.87 -39.07
CA ALA A 89 8.32 -10.14 -40.21
C ALA A 89 7.35 -11.07 -40.95
N SER A 90 6.06 -10.80 -40.87
CA SER A 90 5.10 -11.27 -41.87
C SER A 90 4.33 -10.08 -42.40
N GLU A 91 4.69 -9.74 -43.63
CA GLU A 91 4.08 -8.74 -44.49
C GLU A 91 2.58 -9.01 -44.68
N GLU A 92 1.81 -7.92 -44.62
CA GLU A 92 0.61 -7.59 -45.41
C GLU A 92 -0.34 -8.72 -45.86
N ASP A 93 -1.62 -8.65 -45.45
CA ASP A 93 -2.70 -8.74 -46.44
C ASP A 93 -4.01 -8.10 -45.90
N ASP A 94 -4.36 -6.96 -46.50
CA ASP A 94 -5.66 -6.31 -46.44
C ASP A 94 -6.75 -7.22 -46.99
N LYS A 95 -7.86 -7.46 -46.25
CA LYS A 95 -9.23 -7.55 -46.82
C LYS A 95 -10.30 -7.11 -45.82
N GLU A 96 -10.90 -5.96 -46.10
CA GLU A 96 -12.26 -5.61 -45.70
C GLU A 96 -13.27 -6.64 -46.21
N ASP A 97 -14.28 -7.00 -45.41
CA ASP A 97 -15.65 -7.06 -45.91
C ASP A 97 -16.67 -6.98 -44.77
N GLN A 98 -17.52 -5.96 -44.83
CA GLN A 98 -18.75 -5.85 -44.04
C GLN A 98 -19.79 -6.81 -44.61
N LEU A 99 -20.69 -7.39 -43.80
CA LEU A 99 -22.11 -7.56 -44.19
C LEU A 99 -23.00 -8.04 -43.01
N LYS A 100 -24.15 -7.36 -42.91
CA LYS A 100 -25.25 -7.48 -41.95
C LYS A 100 -26.02 -8.80 -42.06
N GLY A 101 -26.63 -9.26 -40.95
CA GLY A 101 -27.62 -10.36 -41.03
C GLY A 101 -28.40 -10.74 -39.76
N LYS A 102 -29.41 -9.94 -39.41
CA LYS A 102 -30.75 -10.29 -38.85
C LYS A 102 -30.94 -11.43 -37.81
N MET A 103 -31.48 -11.02 -36.65
CA MET A 103 -32.57 -11.62 -35.83
C MET A 103 -33.01 -13.08 -36.05
N SER A 104 -33.06 -13.84 -34.94
CA SER A 104 -34.24 -14.58 -34.45
C SER A 104 -34.01 -15.15 -33.02
N LYS A 105 -34.96 -14.90 -32.10
CA LYS A 105 -35.22 -15.66 -30.85
C LYS A 105 -36.16 -16.86 -31.20
N PRO A 106 -36.67 -17.74 -30.28
CA PRO A 106 -36.54 -17.81 -28.81
C PRO A 106 -36.39 -19.26 -28.20
N VAL A 107 -36.33 -19.32 -26.86
CA VAL A 107 -37.10 -20.21 -25.93
C VAL A 107 -36.28 -20.94 -24.85
N ALA A 108 -36.46 -20.42 -23.61
CA ALA A 108 -36.67 -21.05 -22.29
C ALA A 108 -35.71 -22.08 -21.67
N LYS A 109 -35.30 -21.78 -20.42
CA LYS A 109 -35.53 -22.53 -19.14
C LYS A 109 -34.75 -21.81 -18.02
N LYS A 110 -35.39 -21.07 -17.10
CA LYS A 110 -36.03 -21.43 -15.81
C LYS A 110 -35.06 -21.94 -14.72
N GLY A 111 -34.99 -21.18 -13.62
CA GLY A 111 -34.38 -21.50 -12.32
C GLY A 111 -33.35 -20.43 -11.92
N THR A 112 -33.27 -19.86 -10.72
CA THR A 112 -34.00 -19.99 -9.45
C THR A 112 -33.68 -18.72 -8.66
N GLN A 113 -34.70 -17.92 -8.33
CA GLN A 113 -34.57 -16.70 -7.55
C GLN A 113 -34.58 -17.08 -6.06
N LYS A 114 -33.51 -16.82 -5.32
CA LYS A 114 -33.51 -16.89 -3.86
C LYS A 114 -33.08 -15.53 -3.32
N GLN A 115 -34.06 -14.76 -2.87
CA GLN A 115 -33.87 -13.56 -2.08
C GLN A 115 -33.38 -13.96 -0.69
N ILE A 116 -32.37 -13.25 -0.18
CA ILE A 116 -32.08 -13.20 1.25
C ILE A 116 -32.22 -11.75 1.71
N ASN A 117 -33.14 -11.58 2.65
CA ASN A 117 -33.53 -10.35 3.31
C ASN A 117 -32.67 -10.24 4.58
N GLY A 118 -31.95 -9.15 4.77
CA GLY A 118 -31.07 -8.94 5.92
C GLY A 118 -30.92 -7.47 6.26
N ASN A 119 -32.02 -6.80 6.60
CA ASN A 119 -31.99 -5.49 7.25
C ASN A 119 -31.44 -5.67 8.67
N ILE A 120 -30.22 -5.19 8.92
CA ILE A 120 -29.72 -4.85 10.25
C ILE A 120 -29.78 -3.33 10.32
N SER A 121 -30.73 -2.81 11.08
CA SER A 121 -30.81 -1.41 11.43
C SER A 121 -29.75 -1.10 12.49
N ASN A 122 -28.82 -0.21 12.11
CA ASN A 122 -27.84 0.44 12.96
C ASN A 122 -28.56 1.31 14.01
N GLU A 123 -28.16 1.18 15.26
CA GLU A 123 -28.25 2.26 16.24
C GLU A 123 -26.82 2.78 16.41
N GLU A 124 -26.62 4.01 15.95
CA GLU A 124 -25.42 4.80 16.14
C GLU A 124 -25.52 5.47 17.52
N GLU A 125 -24.55 5.19 18.39
CA GLU A 125 -24.22 6.04 19.52
C GLU A 125 -22.78 6.47 19.27
N GLY A 126 -22.62 7.78 19.05
CA GLY A 126 -21.35 8.44 18.80
C GLY A 126 -20.49 8.48 20.05
N ASP A 127 -19.19 8.38 19.85
CA ASP A 127 -18.20 8.93 20.76
C ASP A 127 -17.13 9.56 19.88
N ASP A 128 -17.18 10.90 19.83
CA ASP A 128 -16.18 11.78 19.25
C ASP A 128 -14.97 11.78 20.20
N ASP A 129 -14.01 10.89 19.96
CA ASP A 129 -12.65 11.04 20.49
C ASP A 129 -11.77 11.62 19.37
N ASP A 130 -11.66 12.94 19.43
CA ASP A 130 -10.73 13.81 18.71
C ASP A 130 -9.30 13.56 19.20
N ASP A 131 -8.68 12.47 18.73
CA ASP A 131 -7.24 12.24 18.88
C ASP A 131 -6.53 12.91 17.69
N ASN A 132 -6.21 14.18 17.88
CA ASN A 132 -5.27 14.98 17.10
C ASN A 132 -3.84 14.40 17.25
N ASP A 133 -3.55 13.33 16.52
CA ASP A 133 -2.17 12.86 16.26
C ASP A 133 -1.59 13.71 15.13
N ASP A 134 -1.22 14.94 15.47
CA ASP A 134 -0.34 15.81 14.68
C ASP A 134 1.09 15.26 14.86
N ASP A 135 1.39 14.15 14.18
CA ASP A 135 2.74 13.57 14.15
C ASP A 135 3.61 14.40 13.18
N GLU A 136 4.28 15.36 13.81
CA GLU A 136 5.41 16.16 13.35
C GLU A 136 6.33 15.39 12.37
N LEU A 137 6.23 15.78 11.10
CA LEU A 137 7.05 15.31 9.98
C LEU A 137 8.53 15.61 10.26
N LEU A 138 9.29 14.58 10.60
CA LEU A 138 10.72 14.69 10.86
C LEU A 138 11.45 15.08 9.57
N HIS A 139 11.97 16.31 9.54
CA HIS A 139 12.97 16.77 8.58
C HIS A 139 14.15 15.79 8.53
N LEU A 140 14.29 15.08 7.41
CA LEU A 140 15.54 14.46 7.00
C LEU A 140 16.45 15.59 6.51
N GLU A 141 17.59 15.78 7.19
CA GLU A 141 18.63 16.69 6.74
C GLU A 141 19.14 16.23 5.35
N GLU A 142 19.07 17.13 4.36
CA GLU A 142 19.70 16.97 3.04
C GLU A 142 21.20 16.72 3.22
N SER A 143 21.61 15.46 3.07
CA SER A 143 23.00 15.12 2.84
C SER A 143 23.27 15.31 1.35
N ASP A 144 23.81 16.47 1.01
CA ASP A 144 24.19 16.88 -0.35
C ASP A 144 25.41 16.05 -0.81
N SER A 145 25.14 14.84 -1.31
CA SER A 145 26.13 13.97 -1.96
C SER A 145 25.79 13.82 -3.44
N GLU A 146 26.53 14.54 -4.26
CA GLU A 146 26.59 14.40 -5.72
C GLU A 146 27.08 12.99 -6.10
N GLU A 147 26.18 12.01 -6.06
CA GLU A 147 26.42 10.65 -6.54
C GLU A 147 25.82 10.46 -7.94
N SER A 148 26.60 9.78 -8.76
CA SER A 148 26.34 9.51 -10.18
C SER A 148 24.95 8.96 -10.44
N CYS A 149 24.36 9.37 -11.56
CA CYS A 149 23.04 8.99 -12.09
C CYS A 149 22.91 7.53 -12.57
N ASP A 150 23.28 6.59 -11.69
CA ASP A 150 22.70 5.26 -11.55
C ASP A 150 22.23 5.19 -10.10
N GLU A 151 21.12 5.86 -9.79
CA GLU A 151 20.51 5.82 -8.46
C GLU A 151 20.08 4.36 -8.23
N ASP A 152 20.87 3.63 -7.43
CA ASP A 152 20.52 2.31 -6.91
C ASP A 152 19.20 2.50 -6.14
N VAL A 153 18.08 2.28 -6.83
CA VAL A 153 16.74 2.34 -6.24
C VAL A 153 16.77 1.44 -5.01
N GLU A 154 16.49 2.02 -3.84
CA GLU A 154 16.50 1.26 -2.60
C GLU A 154 15.59 0.04 -2.77
N PRO A 155 16.06 -1.18 -2.46
CA PRO A 155 15.26 -2.37 -2.68
C PRO A 155 13.91 -2.25 -1.99
N VAL A 156 12.83 -2.50 -2.74
CA VAL A 156 11.46 -2.47 -2.22
C VAL A 156 10.85 -3.87 -2.23
N LEU A 157 10.04 -4.16 -1.21
CA LEU A 157 9.33 -5.43 -1.12
C LEU A 157 7.97 -5.32 -1.81
N GLN A 158 7.67 -6.30 -2.66
CA GLN A 158 6.34 -6.44 -3.23
C GLN A 158 5.40 -7.14 -2.23
N PHE A 159 4.14 -6.71 -2.16
CA PHE A 159 3.12 -7.30 -1.29
C PHE A 159 1.80 -7.55 -2.03
N ASP A 160 1.09 -8.61 -1.62
CA ASP A 160 -0.34 -8.75 -1.92
C ASP A 160 -1.12 -7.93 -0.88
N TYR A 161 -1.50 -6.71 -1.26
CA TYR A 161 -2.21 -5.79 -0.39
C TYR A 161 -3.59 -6.31 0.01
N ALA A 162 -4.27 -7.07 -0.85
CA ALA A 162 -5.55 -7.69 -0.52
C ALA A 162 -5.39 -8.76 0.57
N ALA A 163 -4.40 -9.65 0.42
CA ALA A 163 -4.12 -10.69 1.41
C ALA A 163 -3.68 -10.09 2.76
N LEU A 164 -2.87 -9.04 2.75
CA LEU A 164 -2.46 -8.33 3.97
C LEU A 164 -3.67 -7.64 4.64
N ALA A 165 -4.52 -6.96 3.87
CA ALA A 165 -5.73 -6.31 4.36
C ALA A 165 -6.70 -7.32 5.00
N ASP A 166 -6.95 -8.44 4.32
CA ASP A 166 -7.80 -9.51 4.83
C ASP A 166 -7.22 -10.12 6.11
N LYS A 167 -5.90 -10.27 6.18
CA LYS A 167 -5.25 -10.80 7.38
C LYS A 167 -5.40 -9.88 8.58
N LEU A 168 -5.20 -8.58 8.38
CA LEU A 168 -5.40 -7.58 9.42
C LEU A 168 -6.87 -7.50 9.82
N PHE A 169 -7.79 -7.57 8.87
CA PHE A 169 -9.23 -7.54 9.13
C PHE A 169 -9.68 -8.74 9.98
N GLU A 170 -9.21 -9.95 9.65
CA GLU A 170 -9.47 -11.18 10.42
C GLU A 170 -9.06 -11.03 11.88
N LEU A 171 -7.91 -10.39 12.13
CA LEU A 171 -7.35 -10.21 13.47
C LEU A 171 -8.03 -9.05 14.22
N ALA A 172 -8.24 -7.91 13.55
CA ALA A 172 -8.84 -6.72 14.13
C ALA A 172 -10.31 -6.91 14.51
N SER A 173 -11.04 -7.75 13.76
CA SER A 173 -12.46 -8.04 13.99
C SER A 173 -12.74 -8.91 15.22
N ARG A 174 -11.72 -9.42 15.89
CA ARG A 174 -11.89 -10.26 17.09
C ARG A 174 -12.26 -9.41 18.30
N SER A 175 -13.16 -9.92 19.13
CA SER A 175 -13.53 -9.26 20.39
C SER A 175 -12.38 -9.10 21.39
N SER A 176 -11.30 -9.88 21.22
CA SER A 176 -10.08 -9.77 22.01
C SER A 176 -9.23 -8.54 21.67
N THR A 177 -9.45 -7.94 20.49
CA THR A 177 -8.67 -6.82 19.98
C THR A 177 -9.10 -5.53 20.70
N PRO A 178 -8.17 -4.77 21.30
CA PRO A 178 -8.49 -3.48 21.93
C PRO A 178 -9.16 -2.51 20.94
N SER A 179 -10.13 -1.71 21.42
CA SER A 179 -10.93 -0.80 20.58
C SER A 179 -10.08 0.19 19.80
N GLN A 180 -9.15 0.87 20.47
CA GLN A 180 -8.24 1.84 19.85
C GLN A 180 -7.35 1.18 18.78
N ASN A 181 -6.87 -0.04 19.01
CA ASN A 181 -6.10 -0.77 18.00
C ASN A 181 -6.98 -1.09 16.79
N ARG A 182 -8.19 -1.57 17.04
CA ARG A 182 -9.16 -1.90 15.98
C ARG A 182 -9.47 -0.67 15.10
N GLN A 183 -9.66 0.50 15.70
CA GLN A 183 -9.90 1.75 14.96
C GLN A 183 -8.74 2.08 14.02
N ARG A 184 -7.50 2.13 14.52
CA ARG A 184 -6.33 2.46 13.68
C ARG A 184 -6.04 1.36 12.64
N LEU A 185 -6.20 0.07 13.00
CA LEU A 185 -6.07 -1.03 12.06
C LEU A 185 -7.11 -0.96 10.93
N TYR A 186 -8.36 -0.56 11.20
CA TYR A 186 -9.35 -0.38 10.14
C TYR A 186 -8.99 0.76 9.17
N LYS A 187 -8.34 1.83 9.64
CA LYS A 187 -7.80 2.88 8.75
C LYS A 187 -6.73 2.29 7.83
N ILE A 188 -5.77 1.54 8.38
CA ILE A 188 -4.71 0.86 7.60
C ILE A 188 -5.30 -0.13 6.58
N ILE A 189 -6.26 -0.96 7.00
CA ILE A 189 -6.95 -1.93 6.13
C ILE A 189 -7.65 -1.24 4.96
N ARG A 190 -8.24 -0.06 5.21
CA ARG A 190 -8.84 0.74 4.14
C ARG A 190 -7.80 1.17 3.12
N VAL A 191 -6.69 1.75 3.57
CA VAL A 191 -5.60 2.17 2.67
C VAL A 191 -5.04 0.98 1.87
N LEU A 192 -4.83 -0.18 2.49
CA LEU A 192 -4.36 -1.38 1.78
C LEU A 192 -5.36 -1.87 0.72
N ARG A 193 -6.66 -1.73 0.95
CA ARG A 193 -7.69 -2.04 -0.07
C ARG A 193 -7.67 -1.03 -1.21
N ASP A 194 -7.51 0.26 -0.88
CA ASP A 194 -7.38 1.33 -1.86
C ASP A 194 -6.14 1.09 -2.74
N LEU A 195 -5.01 0.71 -2.15
CA LEU A 195 -3.79 0.33 -2.88
C LEU A 195 -4.01 -0.85 -3.84
N ASN A 196 -4.75 -1.86 -3.42
CA ASN A 196 -5.11 -2.99 -4.28
C ASN A 196 -6.02 -2.58 -5.45
N GLU A 197 -6.78 -1.49 -5.30
CA GLU A 197 -7.57 -0.87 -6.38
C GLU A 197 -6.76 0.14 -7.22
N GLY A 198 -5.48 0.34 -6.90
CA GLY A 198 -4.58 1.30 -7.55
C GLY A 198 -4.79 2.75 -7.11
N ILE A 199 -5.41 2.97 -5.95
CA ILE A 199 -5.64 4.27 -5.34
C ILE A 199 -4.58 4.49 -4.26
N PHE A 200 -3.65 5.40 -4.51
CA PHE A 200 -2.57 5.72 -3.59
C PHE A 200 -2.96 6.91 -2.69
N PRO A 201 -2.46 6.96 -1.44
CA PRO A 201 -2.55 8.15 -0.61
C PRO A 201 -2.01 9.36 -1.37
N GLN A 202 -2.71 10.49 -1.33
CA GLN A 202 -2.18 11.75 -1.87
C GLN A 202 -1.39 12.41 -0.75
N ASP A 203 -0.09 12.54 -0.93
CA ASP A 203 0.72 13.40 -0.06
C ASP A 203 0.25 14.84 -0.30
N GLU A 204 -0.33 15.47 0.74
CA GLU A 204 -0.60 16.90 0.74
C GLU A 204 0.76 17.60 0.85
N TYR A 205 1.40 17.82 -0.29
CA TYR A 205 2.62 18.60 -0.37
C TYR A 205 2.32 19.98 0.22
N PRO A 206 3.09 20.43 1.23
CA PRO A 206 2.88 21.76 1.80
C PRO A 206 2.96 22.79 0.68
N GLU A 207 1.91 23.62 0.56
CA GLU A 207 1.85 24.69 -0.44
C GLU A 207 3.18 25.46 -0.40
N GLU A 208 3.85 25.54 -1.55
CA GLU A 208 5.16 26.16 -1.68
C GLU A 208 5.13 27.53 -0.98
N VAL A 209 5.91 27.65 0.10
CA VAL A 209 6.17 28.94 0.75
C VAL A 209 6.88 29.80 -0.29
N SER A 210 6.12 30.66 -0.96
CA SER A 210 6.67 31.62 -1.90
C SER A 210 7.70 32.46 -1.14
N THR A 211 8.98 32.20 -1.40
CA THR A 211 10.06 33.06 -0.95
C THR A 211 9.90 34.37 -1.74
N ASP A 212 9.14 35.31 -1.18
CA ASP A 212 9.14 36.68 -1.64
C ASP A 212 10.55 37.21 -1.34
N GLU A 213 11.38 37.19 -2.38
CA GLU A 213 12.69 37.83 -2.40
C GLU A 213 12.47 39.34 -2.24
N ASP A 214 12.41 39.81 -1.00
CA ASP A 214 12.57 41.23 -0.66
C ASP A 214 14.02 41.66 -0.93
N ASP A 215 14.39 41.69 -2.21
CA ASP A 215 15.72 42.03 -2.72
C ASP A 215 15.74 43.45 -3.33
N GLU A 216 15.20 44.45 -2.63
CA GLU A 216 15.43 45.86 -2.98
C GLU A 216 15.62 46.77 -1.75
N MET A 217 16.77 46.67 -1.08
CA MET A 217 17.26 47.76 -0.22
C MET A 217 18.77 47.98 -0.29
N PHE A 218 19.27 48.30 -1.49
CA PHE A 218 20.51 49.06 -1.66
C PHE A 218 20.29 50.24 -2.62
N GLY A 219 19.56 51.24 -2.14
CA GLY A 219 19.53 52.58 -2.74
C GLY A 219 20.60 53.47 -2.10
N SER A 220 21.46 54.06 -2.94
CA SER A 220 22.53 55.01 -2.58
C SER A 220 22.03 56.34 -2.01
#